data_AF-D6M3R5-F1
#
_entry.id   AF-D6M3R5-F1
#
_cell.length_a   1.000
_cell.length_b   1.000
_cell.length_c   1.000
_cell.angle_alpha   90.00
_cell.angle_beta   90.00
_cell.angle_gamma   90.00
#
_symmetry.space_group_name_H-M   'P 1'
#
loop_
_entity.id
_entity.type
_entity.pdbx_description
1 polymer ?
#
loop_
_entity_poly.entity_id
_entity_poly.type
_entity_poly.pdbx_seq_one_letter_code
_entity_poly.pdbx_strand_id
1 'polypeptide(L)'
;MDATRLAVVTAAALGVAHTEAEVVGEAWQAQALARAVGGVLAVTGPEAQRGAARGLHRTGDSGAPPRVLPRASRLTSVADPPRALDALDALLEEAAHALIPLAATALEGGTYTDCMEAIETLGNCRDAVRLLRGRWTSLTDDAAPEGGDDERADGAAVHGEHTTFQDAPGDSPGQQGRRTP
;
A
#
# COMPACT_ATOMS: atom_id res chain seq x y z
N MET A 1 -12.48 13.92 12.56
CA MET A 1 -12.56 12.46 12.81
C MET A 1 -11.41 11.80 12.07
N ASP A 2 -10.85 10.71 12.60
CA ASP A 2 -9.76 9.96 11.96
C ASP A 2 -10.28 9.02 10.85
N ALA A 3 -9.44 8.78 9.84
CA ALA A 3 -9.73 7.95 8.67
C ALA A 3 -10.10 6.51 9.02
N THR A 4 -9.34 5.84 9.89
CA THR A 4 -9.61 4.44 10.27
C THR A 4 -10.98 4.34 10.93
N ARG A 5 -11.32 5.30 11.80
CA ARG A 5 -12.63 5.35 12.45
C ARG A 5 -13.77 5.57 11.46
N LEU A 6 -13.59 6.46 10.47
CA LEU A 6 -14.59 6.66 9.43
C LEU A 6 -14.79 5.39 8.59
N ALA A 7 -13.72 4.68 8.24
CA ALA A 7 -13.82 3.43 7.50
C ALA A 7 -14.64 2.37 8.26
N VAL A 8 -14.36 2.19 9.56
CA VAL A 8 -15.12 1.26 10.42
C VAL A 8 -16.60 1.65 10.52
N VAL A 9 -16.91 2.94 10.68
CA VAL A 9 -18.30 3.41 10.76
C VAL A 9 -19.04 3.20 9.43
N THR A 10 -18.37 3.41 8.29
CA THR A 10 -18.96 3.14 6.98
C THR A 10 -19.16 1.65 6.75
N ALA A 11 -18.20 0.79 7.11
CA ALA A 11 -18.34 -0.67 7.00
C ALA A 11 -19.50 -1.19 7.87
N ALA A 12 -19.62 -0.70 9.11
CA ALA A 12 -20.73 -1.07 9.98
C ALA A 12 -22.09 -0.66 9.42
N ALA A 13 -22.18 0.52 8.80
CA ALA A 13 -23.41 0.99 8.16
C ALA A 13 -23.75 0.17 6.90
N LEU A 14 -22.74 -0.19 6.10
CA LEU A 14 -22.92 -1.11 4.97
C LEU A 14 -23.42 -2.49 5.43
N GLY A 15 -22.87 -3.03 6.53
CA GLY A 15 -23.28 -4.33 7.07
C GLY A 15 -24.72 -4.40 7.60
N VAL A 16 -25.34 -3.25 7.89
CA VAL A 16 -26.75 -3.17 8.30
C VAL A 16 -27.66 -2.58 7.20
N ALA A 17 -27.12 -2.28 6.02
CA ALA A 17 -27.91 -1.82 4.88
C ALA A 17 -28.79 -2.97 4.36
N HIS A 18 -30.07 -2.69 4.12
CA HIS A 18 -31.05 -3.70 3.70
C HIS A 18 -31.79 -3.32 2.42
N THR A 19 -31.65 -2.07 1.99
CA THR A 19 -32.23 -1.56 0.75
C THR A 19 -31.16 -1.23 -0.27
N GLU A 20 -31.52 -1.26 -1.56
CA GLU A 20 -30.61 -0.90 -2.65
C GLU A 20 -30.05 0.52 -2.47
N ALA A 21 -30.91 1.47 -2.09
CA ALA A 21 -30.53 2.86 -1.88
C ALA A 21 -29.53 3.03 -0.73
N GLU A 22 -29.66 2.25 0.35
CA GLU A 22 -28.69 2.25 1.44
C GLU A 22 -27.34 1.68 0.99
N VAL A 23 -27.33 0.53 0.31
CA VAL A 23 -26.08 -0.09 -0.18
C VAL A 23 -25.35 0.82 -1.17
N VAL A 24 -26.06 1.39 -2.14
CA VAL A 24 -25.50 2.37 -3.09
C VAL A 24 -24.99 3.60 -2.36
N GLY A 25 -25.74 4.10 -1.38
CA GLY A 25 -25.34 5.20 -0.53
C GLY A 25 -24.02 4.92 0.19
N GLU A 26 -23.89 3.76 0.84
CA GLU A 26 -22.70 3.34 1.57
C GLU A 26 -21.49 3.10 0.65
N ALA A 27 -21.68 2.53 -0.53
CA ALA A 27 -20.63 2.39 -1.55
C ALA A 27 -20.07 3.75 -1.98
N TRP A 28 -20.95 4.73 -2.21
CA TRP A 28 -20.52 6.08 -2.54
C TRP A 28 -19.84 6.80 -1.36
N GLN A 29 -20.21 6.48 -0.12
CA GLN A 29 -19.49 6.95 1.07
C GLN A 29 -18.08 6.35 1.18
N ALA A 30 -17.91 5.08 0.84
CA ALA A 30 -16.59 4.44 0.77
C ALA A 30 -15.68 5.11 -0.27
N GLN A 31 -16.21 5.37 -1.46
CA GLN A 31 -15.50 6.12 -2.51
C GLN A 31 -15.14 7.56 -2.04
N ALA A 32 -16.10 8.28 -1.46
CA ALA A 32 -15.86 9.63 -0.96
C ALA A 32 -14.78 9.65 0.14
N LEU A 33 -14.74 8.62 0.99
CA LEU A 33 -13.69 8.46 1.99
C LEU A 33 -12.33 8.21 1.34
N ALA A 34 -12.25 7.36 0.31
CA ALA A 34 -11.01 7.14 -0.45
C ALA A 34 -10.46 8.45 -1.05
N ARG A 35 -11.34 9.24 -1.68
CA ARG A 35 -11.00 10.57 -2.21
C ARG A 35 -10.48 11.51 -1.12
N ALA A 36 -11.17 11.56 0.01
CA ALA A 36 -10.81 12.44 1.12
C ALA A 36 -9.46 12.05 1.75
N VAL A 37 -9.22 10.75 1.97
CA VAL A 37 -7.95 10.22 2.48
C VAL A 37 -6.81 10.54 1.51
N GLY A 38 -6.99 10.30 0.21
CA GLY A 38 -6.01 10.66 -0.81
C GLY A 38 -5.70 12.16 -0.81
N GLY A 39 -6.72 13.01 -0.66
CA GLY A 39 -6.56 14.46 -0.57
C GLY A 39 -5.76 14.91 0.66
N VAL A 40 -6.06 14.37 1.84
CA VAL A 40 -5.30 14.67 3.06
C VAL A 40 -3.85 14.21 2.92
N LEU A 41 -3.60 12.96 2.50
CA LEU A 41 -2.25 12.43 2.35
C LEU A 41 -1.44 13.12 1.25
N ALA A 42 -2.09 13.67 0.21
CA ALA A 42 -1.42 14.46 -0.81
C ALA A 42 -0.82 15.77 -0.25
N VAL A 43 -1.38 16.29 0.85
CA VAL A 43 -0.93 17.51 1.52
C VAL A 43 0.01 17.17 2.67
N THR A 44 -0.38 16.22 3.53
CA THR A 44 0.31 15.94 4.81
C THR A 44 1.32 14.80 4.72
N GLY A 45 1.23 13.94 3.71
CA GLY A 45 2.10 12.77 3.57
C GLY A 45 3.53 13.12 3.15
N PRO A 46 4.47 12.17 3.27
CA PRO A 46 5.85 12.36 2.82
C PRO A 46 5.90 12.50 1.29
N GLU A 47 6.90 13.24 0.79
CA GLU A 47 6.95 13.70 -0.59
C GLU A 47 6.86 12.55 -1.62
N ALA A 48 7.54 11.44 -1.34
CA ALA A 48 7.55 10.24 -2.17
C ALA A 48 6.15 9.61 -2.35
N GLN A 49 5.23 9.82 -1.40
CA GLN A 49 3.88 9.27 -1.40
C GLN A 49 2.85 10.25 -1.99
N ARG A 50 3.13 11.56 -2.00
CA ARG A 50 2.16 12.59 -2.42
C ARG A 50 1.64 12.37 -3.84
N GLY A 51 2.48 11.90 -4.76
CA GLY A 51 2.08 11.58 -6.13
C GLY A 51 1.00 10.49 -6.20
N ALA A 52 1.22 9.39 -5.48
CA ALA A 52 0.27 8.28 -5.39
C ALA A 52 -0.99 8.68 -4.61
N ALA A 53 -0.86 9.48 -3.55
CA ALA A 53 -2.01 10.02 -2.81
C ALA A 53 -2.90 10.92 -3.66
N ARG A 54 -2.32 11.77 -4.53
CA ARG A 54 -3.07 12.53 -5.55
C ARG A 54 -3.76 11.61 -6.56
N GLY A 55 -3.14 10.48 -6.89
CA GLY A 55 -3.75 9.42 -7.69
C GLY A 55 -5.04 8.93 -7.05
N LEU A 56 -4.96 8.47 -5.80
CA LEU A 56 -6.12 8.03 -5.02
C LEU A 56 -7.21 9.10 -4.92
N HIS A 57 -6.83 10.36 -4.68
CA HIS A 57 -7.77 11.48 -4.64
C HIS A 57 -8.57 11.62 -5.94
N ARG A 58 -7.91 11.52 -7.10
CA ARG A 58 -8.56 11.63 -8.41
C ARG A 58 -9.43 10.41 -8.71
N THR A 59 -8.95 9.20 -8.41
CA THR A 59 -9.69 7.96 -8.68
C THR A 59 -11.00 7.90 -7.89
N GLY A 60 -11.01 8.43 -6.65
CA GLY A 60 -12.22 8.52 -5.86
C GLY A 60 -13.19 9.63 -6.29
N ASP A 61 -12.88 10.44 -7.30
CA ASP A 61 -13.80 11.45 -7.81
C ASP A 61 -14.83 10.82 -8.73
N SER A 62 -16.11 10.82 -8.31
CA SER A 62 -17.21 10.32 -9.14
C SER A 62 -17.62 11.32 -10.22
N GLY A 63 -17.13 12.56 -10.20
CA GLY A 63 -17.57 13.64 -11.09
C GLY A 63 -19.01 14.10 -10.85
N ALA A 64 -19.82 13.33 -10.13
CA ALA A 64 -21.17 13.66 -9.73
C ALA A 64 -21.21 14.40 -8.38
N PRO A 65 -21.99 15.49 -8.27
CA PRO A 65 -22.11 16.19 -7.01
C PRO A 65 -22.81 15.33 -5.95
N PRO A 66 -22.35 15.40 -4.69
CA PRO A 66 -22.94 14.66 -3.60
C PRO A 66 -24.42 14.99 -3.40
N ARG A 67 -25.32 13.99 -3.51
CA ARG A 67 -26.75 14.18 -3.18
C ARG A 67 -26.96 14.49 -1.69
N VAL A 68 -26.06 14.00 -0.84
CA VAL A 68 -26.01 14.24 0.61
C VAL A 68 -24.56 14.49 1.00
N LEU A 69 -24.32 15.36 1.98
CA LEU A 69 -22.97 15.61 2.48
C LEU A 69 -22.35 14.30 3.00
N PRO A 70 -21.22 13.83 2.45
CA PRO A 70 -20.68 12.54 2.85
C PRO A 70 -20.08 12.57 4.25
N ARG A 71 -20.18 11.46 4.99
CA ARG A 71 -19.48 11.28 6.27
C ARG A 71 -17.97 11.49 6.13
N ALA A 72 -17.42 11.23 4.95
CA ALA A 72 -16.05 11.55 4.58
C ALA A 72 -15.69 13.05 4.79
N SER A 73 -16.65 13.97 4.73
CA SER A 73 -16.43 15.40 5.06
C SER A 73 -16.03 15.65 6.51
N ARG A 74 -16.27 14.69 7.41
CA ARG A 74 -15.87 14.75 8.83
C ARG A 74 -14.41 14.32 9.04
N LEU A 75 -13.71 13.92 7.97
CA LEU A 75 -12.30 13.57 8.01
C LEU A 75 -11.48 14.82 8.33
N THR A 76 -10.65 14.75 9.37
CA THR A 76 -9.77 15.86 9.77
C THR A 76 -8.30 15.48 9.76
N SER A 77 -8.00 14.18 9.77
CA SER A 77 -6.63 13.66 9.89
C SER A 77 -6.57 12.22 9.42
N VAL A 78 -5.38 11.81 8.98
CA VAL A 78 -5.00 10.40 8.79
C VAL A 78 -3.84 10.15 9.74
N ALA A 79 -4.13 9.67 10.96
CA ALA A 79 -3.11 9.55 12.01
C ALA A 79 -2.13 8.40 11.77
N ASP A 80 -2.63 7.28 11.25
CA ASP A 80 -1.87 6.08 10.90
C ASP A 80 -2.17 5.71 9.45
N PRO A 81 -1.36 6.20 8.48
CA PRO A 81 -1.63 5.99 7.06
C PRO A 81 -1.67 4.51 6.64
N PRO A 82 -0.71 3.63 7.03
CA PRO A 82 -0.82 2.21 6.72
C PRO A 82 -2.13 1.59 7.19
N ARG A 83 -2.50 1.79 8.46
CA ARG A 83 -3.74 1.23 9.02
C ARG A 83 -5.00 1.81 8.38
N ALA A 84 -4.99 3.10 8.06
CA ALA A 84 -6.10 3.74 7.37
C ALA A 84 -6.28 3.18 5.95
N LEU A 85 -5.18 2.90 5.25
CA LEU A 85 -5.20 2.30 3.90
C LEU A 85 -5.67 0.84 3.94
N ASP A 86 -5.29 0.07 4.96
CA ASP A 86 -5.79 -1.29 5.15
C ASP A 86 -7.31 -1.32 5.40
N ALA A 87 -7.79 -0.47 6.31
CA ALA A 87 -9.22 -0.35 6.59
C ALA A 87 -10.01 0.11 5.36
N LEU A 88 -9.41 0.95 4.52
CA LEU A 88 -10.02 1.42 3.29
C LEU A 88 -10.05 0.34 2.20
N ASP A 89 -8.98 -0.46 2.03
CA ASP A 89 -8.95 -1.59 1.09
C ASP A 89 -10.06 -2.60 1.40
N ALA A 90 -10.23 -2.94 2.69
CA ALA A 90 -11.31 -3.82 3.15
C ALA A 90 -12.70 -3.22 2.91
N LEU A 91 -12.92 -1.95 3.27
CA LEU A 91 -14.21 -1.29 3.06
C LEU A 91 -14.59 -1.23 1.57
N LEU A 92 -13.65 -0.87 0.70
CA LEU A 92 -13.89 -0.78 -0.74
C LEU A 92 -14.20 -2.16 -1.34
N GLU A 93 -13.58 -3.22 -0.83
CA GLU A 93 -13.89 -4.60 -1.21
C GLU A 93 -15.31 -5.00 -0.80
N GLU A 94 -15.67 -4.76 0.45
CA GLU A 94 -17.02 -5.06 0.96
C GLU A 94 -18.08 -4.29 0.19
N ALA A 95 -17.85 -3.00 -0.10
CA ALA A 95 -18.75 -2.17 -0.89
C ALA A 95 -18.92 -2.71 -2.32
N ALA A 96 -17.83 -3.10 -2.98
CA ALA A 96 -17.90 -3.68 -4.33
C ALA A 96 -18.66 -5.01 -4.31
N HIS A 97 -18.40 -5.88 -3.33
CA HIS A 97 -19.11 -7.14 -3.18
C HIS A 97 -20.61 -6.94 -2.90
N ALA A 98 -20.99 -5.92 -2.12
CA ALA A 98 -22.40 -5.62 -1.82
C ALA A 98 -23.18 -5.14 -3.05
N LEU A 99 -22.52 -4.52 -4.04
CA LEU A 99 -23.14 -4.09 -5.28
C LEU A 99 -23.38 -5.22 -6.28
N ILE A 100 -22.63 -6.34 -6.20
CA ILE A 100 -22.75 -7.45 -7.16
C ILE A 100 -24.17 -8.06 -7.17
N PRO A 101 -24.79 -8.40 -6.01
CA PRO A 101 -26.17 -8.90 -5.99
C PRO A 101 -27.20 -7.90 -6.53
N LEU A 102 -26.97 -6.59 -6.32
CA LEU A 102 -27.85 -5.54 -6.83
C LEU A 102 -27.76 -5.45 -8.36
N ALA A 103 -26.55 -5.46 -8.92
CA ALA A 103 -26.34 -5.52 -10.35
C ALA A 103 -27.01 -6.78 -10.96
N ALA A 104 -26.90 -7.92 -10.29
CA ALA A 104 -27.49 -9.18 -10.77
C ALA A 104 -29.04 -9.20 -10.76
N THR A 105 -29.67 -8.39 -9.91
CA THR A 105 -31.13 -8.32 -9.77
C THR A 105 -31.76 -7.12 -10.49
N ALA A 106 -30.94 -6.17 -10.95
CA ALA A 106 -31.34 -5.08 -11.80
C ALA A 106 -31.70 -5.58 -13.22
N LEU A 107 -32.91 -6.13 -13.36
CA LEU A 107 -33.40 -6.75 -14.59
C LEU A 107 -33.67 -5.73 -15.73
N GLU A 108 -33.85 -4.44 -15.42
CA GLU A 108 -34.07 -3.37 -16.41
C GLU A 108 -33.53 -2.01 -15.92
N GLY A 109 -32.98 -1.19 -16.84
CA GLY A 109 -32.73 0.25 -16.62
C GLY A 109 -31.30 0.65 -16.23
N GLY A 110 -31.14 1.95 -15.92
CA GLY A 110 -29.84 2.56 -15.59
C GLY A 110 -29.16 2.02 -14.33
N THR A 111 -29.90 1.34 -13.44
CA THR A 111 -29.37 0.81 -12.18
C THR A 111 -28.28 -0.24 -12.36
N TYR A 112 -28.38 -1.13 -13.37
CA TYR A 112 -27.31 -2.08 -13.69
C TYR A 112 -26.03 -1.33 -14.11
N THR A 113 -26.16 -0.36 -15.02
CA THR A 113 -25.04 0.47 -15.49
C THR A 113 -24.40 1.23 -14.34
N ASP A 114 -25.19 1.90 -13.50
CA ASP A 114 -24.72 2.64 -12.32
C ASP A 114 -23.97 1.71 -11.35
N CYS A 115 -24.47 0.50 -11.11
CA CYS A 115 -23.79 -0.48 -10.25
C CYS A 115 -22.45 -0.92 -10.85
N MET A 116 -22.40 -1.19 -12.15
CA MET A 116 -21.16 -1.61 -12.83
C MET A 116 -20.10 -0.50 -12.80
N GLU A 117 -20.49 0.76 -13.07
CA GLU A 117 -19.61 1.92 -12.98
C GLU A 117 -19.10 2.14 -11.55
N ALA A 118 -19.97 1.96 -10.55
CA ALA A 118 -19.58 2.03 -9.15
C ALA A 118 -18.59 0.91 -8.76
N ILE A 119 -18.84 -0.33 -9.17
CA ILE A 119 -17.93 -1.47 -8.91
C ILE A 119 -16.56 -1.21 -9.53
N GLU A 120 -16.50 -0.75 -10.78
CA GLU A 120 -15.25 -0.40 -11.45
C GLU A 120 -14.51 0.72 -10.70
N THR A 121 -15.22 1.77 -10.32
CA THR A 121 -14.65 2.90 -9.56
C THR A 121 -14.09 2.45 -8.21
N LEU A 122 -14.79 1.57 -7.48
CA LEU A 122 -14.33 1.00 -6.23
C LEU A 122 -13.08 0.12 -6.44
N GLY A 123 -13.04 -0.69 -7.50
CA GLY A 123 -11.88 -1.48 -7.88
C GLY A 123 -10.66 -0.61 -8.17
N ASN A 124 -10.83 0.43 -8.99
CA ASN A 124 -9.77 1.40 -9.28
C ASN A 124 -9.27 2.11 -8.01
N CYS A 125 -10.19 2.45 -7.09
CA CYS A 125 -9.81 3.00 -5.78
C CYS A 125 -8.96 2.01 -4.98
N ARG A 126 -9.32 0.72 -4.96
CA ARG A 126 -8.53 -0.32 -4.27
C ARG A 126 -7.14 -0.46 -4.83
N ASP A 127 -6.99 -0.47 -6.15
CA ASP A 127 -5.68 -0.56 -6.78
C ASP A 127 -4.80 0.65 -6.43
N ALA A 128 -5.39 1.84 -6.40
CA ALA A 128 -4.71 3.06 -5.93
C ALA A 128 -4.33 2.99 -4.45
N VAL A 129 -5.20 2.45 -3.58
CA VAL A 129 -4.92 2.22 -2.15
C VAL A 129 -3.77 1.24 -1.98
N ARG A 130 -3.79 0.11 -2.68
CA ARG A 130 -2.75 -0.94 -2.62
C ARG A 130 -1.39 -0.43 -3.10
N LEU A 131 -1.38 0.34 -4.20
CA LEU A 131 -0.18 1.02 -4.67
C LEU A 131 0.38 1.99 -3.63
N LEU A 132 -0.49 2.80 -3.02
CA LEU A 132 -0.08 3.76 -2.00
C LEU A 132 0.45 3.03 -0.75
N ARG A 133 -0.23 1.97 -0.29
CA ARG A 133 0.20 1.13 0.84
C ARG A 133 1.58 0.52 0.60
N GLY A 134 1.83 -0.04 -0.59
CA GLY A 134 3.14 -0.58 -0.96
C GLY A 134 4.27 0.45 -0.83
N ARG A 135 4.00 1.73 -1.13
CA ARG A 135 4.99 2.82 -0.96
C ARG A 135 5.22 3.23 0.48
N TRP A 136 4.31 2.94 1.39
CA TRP A 136 4.50 3.16 2.82
C TRP A 136 5.30 2.03 3.46
N THR A 137 5.07 0.79 3.03
CA THR A 137 5.82 -0.37 3.54
C THR A 137 7.28 -0.35 3.09
N SER A 138 7.57 0.05 1.86
CA SER A 138 8.96 0.13 1.36
C SER A 138 9.80 1.20 2.07
N LEU A 139 9.20 2.29 2.58
CA LEU A 139 9.93 3.28 3.38
C LEU A 139 10.43 2.72 4.72
N THR A 140 9.72 1.75 5.28
CA THR A 140 10.10 1.10 6.55
C THR A 140 11.26 0.13 6.38
N ASP A 141 11.44 -0.48 5.21
CA ASP A 141 12.57 -1.37 4.91
C ASP A 141 13.87 -0.58 4.65
N ASP A 142 13.81 0.54 3.93
CA ASP A 142 15.00 1.37 3.63
C ASP A 142 15.59 2.10 4.86
N ALA A 143 14.89 2.10 5.99
CA ALA A 143 15.32 2.77 7.22
C ALA A 143 16.13 1.85 8.17
N ALA A 144 16.31 0.57 7.84
CA ALA A 144 17.17 -0.32 8.61
C ALA A 144 18.66 0.00 8.29
N PRO A 145 19.46 0.47 9.26
CA PRO A 145 20.88 0.69 9.01
C PRO A 145 21.57 -0.67 8.83
N GLU A 146 22.22 -0.87 7.69
CA GLU A 146 23.22 -1.93 7.54
C GLU A 146 24.33 -1.64 8.56
N GLY A 147 24.34 -2.43 9.63
CA GLY A 147 25.41 -2.44 10.61
C GLY A 147 26.71 -2.78 9.90
N GLY A 148 27.58 -1.78 9.75
CA GLY A 148 28.94 -1.95 9.28
C GLY A 148 29.74 -2.71 10.32
N ASP A 149 29.92 -4.00 10.11
CA ASP A 149 30.98 -4.78 10.74
C ASP A 149 32.25 -4.62 9.90
N ASP A 150 32.85 -3.43 9.95
CA ASP A 150 34.24 -3.21 9.55
C ASP A 150 35.10 -3.27 10.83
N GLU A 151 35.31 -4.48 11.34
CA GLU A 151 36.30 -4.73 12.39
C GLU A 151 37.50 -5.46 11.79
N ARG A 152 38.44 -4.67 11.25
CA ARG A 152 39.79 -5.11 10.93
C ARG A 152 40.81 -4.23 11.64
N ALA A 153 41.81 -4.92 12.20
CA ALA A 153 43.01 -4.44 12.93
C ALA A 153 42.77 -4.25 14.45
N ASP A 154 43.60 -4.69 15.38
CA ASP A 154 44.95 -5.30 15.39
C ASP A 154 45.26 -5.62 16.88
N GLY A 155 46.08 -6.65 17.17
CA GLY A 155 46.39 -6.99 18.58
C GLY A 155 47.02 -8.36 18.87
N ALA A 156 48.21 -8.59 18.33
CA ALA A 156 49.31 -9.45 18.77
C ALA A 156 49.18 -10.47 19.96
N ALA A 157 49.65 -11.69 19.64
CA ALA A 157 50.59 -12.57 20.37
C ALA A 157 50.10 -13.46 21.53
N VAL A 158 50.32 -14.79 21.43
CA VAL A 158 51.47 -15.51 22.01
C VAL A 158 51.30 -17.05 21.90
N HIS A 159 52.37 -17.69 21.40
CA HIS A 159 52.87 -19.07 21.59
C HIS A 159 52.18 -20.32 21.03
N GLY A 160 53.03 -21.14 20.40
CA GLY A 160 52.78 -22.53 20.01
C GLY A 160 53.87 -23.04 19.08
N GLU A 161 55.09 -23.21 19.59
CA GLU A 161 56.22 -23.84 18.91
C GLU A 161 55.94 -25.32 18.59
N HIS A 162 56.42 -25.84 17.46
CA HIS A 162 57.09 -27.16 17.34
C HIS A 162 57.62 -27.44 15.91
N THR A 163 58.91 -27.18 15.74
CA THR A 163 60.00 -27.98 15.12
C THR A 163 59.83 -28.80 13.82
N THR A 164 60.73 -28.45 12.87
CA THR A 164 61.59 -29.26 11.95
C THR A 164 61.00 -30.11 10.82
N PHE A 165 61.40 -29.80 9.56
CA PHE A 165 62.17 -30.72 8.69
C PHE A 165 62.76 -30.00 7.45
N GLN A 166 63.94 -30.46 7.01
CA GLN A 166 64.77 -30.07 5.83
C GLN A 166 64.01 -30.24 4.48
N ASP A 167 64.40 -29.72 3.31
CA ASP A 167 65.70 -29.61 2.65
C ASP A 167 65.60 -28.65 1.42
N ALA A 168 66.73 -28.18 0.89
CA ALA A 168 66.82 -27.25 -0.25
C ALA A 168 66.89 -27.97 -1.64
N PRO A 169 67.34 -27.33 -2.74
CA PRO A 169 66.61 -26.46 -3.66
C PRO A 169 66.45 -27.07 -5.08
N GLY A 170 65.49 -26.58 -5.88
CA GLY A 170 65.23 -27.07 -7.24
C GLY A 170 64.73 -26.00 -8.20
N ASP A 171 65.69 -25.47 -8.95
CA ASP A 171 65.71 -24.79 -10.25
C ASP A 171 64.41 -24.66 -11.12
N SER A 172 64.18 -23.41 -11.55
CA SER A 172 63.80 -22.95 -12.91
C SER A 172 62.37 -22.99 -13.49
N PRO A 173 62.07 -22.10 -14.47
CA PRO A 173 60.74 -21.56 -14.75
C PRO A 173 60.08 -22.06 -16.04
N GLY A 174 58.75 -21.95 -16.14
CA GLY A 174 57.99 -22.07 -17.39
C GLY A 174 56.53 -21.65 -17.17
N GLN A 175 56.10 -20.48 -17.65
CA GLN A 175 55.48 -20.22 -18.95
C GLN A 175 54.05 -20.77 -19.16
N GLN A 176 53.19 -19.88 -19.66
CA GLN A 176 51.89 -20.07 -20.33
C GLN A 176 50.70 -20.33 -19.39
N GLY A 177 49.67 -19.50 -19.31
CA GLY A 177 49.00 -18.80 -20.40
C GLY A 177 47.70 -19.52 -20.72
N ARG A 178 46.56 -18.95 -20.33
CA ARG A 178 45.23 -19.18 -20.95
C ARG A 178 44.25 -18.12 -20.46
N ARG A 179 44.07 -17.11 -21.31
CA ARG A 179 42.80 -16.37 -21.41
C ARG A 179 41.83 -17.30 -22.12
N THR A 180 40.61 -17.38 -21.62
CA THR A 180 39.45 -17.87 -22.38
C THR A 180 38.39 -16.77 -22.36
N PRO A 181 37.66 -16.59 -23.47
CA PRO A 181 36.56 -15.65 -23.58
C PRO A 181 35.33 -16.11 -22.78
#